data_AF-A0A963FKG7-F1
#
_entry.id   AF-A0A963FKG7-F1
#
_cell.length_a   1.000
_cell.length_b   1.000
_cell.length_c   1.000
_cell.angle_alpha   90.00
_cell.angle_beta   90.00
_cell.angle_gamma   90.00
#
_symmetry.space_group_name_H-M   'P 1'
#
loop_
_entity.id
_entity.type
_entity.pdbx_description
1 polymer ?
#
loop_
_entity_poly.entity_id
_entity_poly.type
_entity_poly.pdbx_seq_one_letter_code
_entity_poly.pdbx_strand_id
1 'polypeptide(L)' 'MDLVTVRSLFTVLIFAVFIGIVIWAWSKRQKNRFDEAAQLPFEDEELSERSAKAADKE' A
#
# COMPACT_ATOMS: atom_id res chain seq x y z
N MET A 1 8.19 -29.72 29.31
CA MET A 1 7.03 -29.26 28.51
C MET A 1 6.79 -30.28 27.43
N ASP A 2 5.65 -30.97 27.49
CA ASP A 2 5.31 -32.09 26.62
C ASP A 2 5.25 -31.73 25.13
N LEU A 3 5.48 -32.75 24.28
CA LEU A 3 5.35 -32.68 22.83
C LEU A 3 4.00 -32.12 22.36
N VAL A 4 2.95 -32.31 23.16
CA VAL A 4 1.61 -31.77 22.90
C VAL A 4 1.61 -30.24 23.03
N THR A 5 2.25 -29.70 24.05
CA THR A 5 2.35 -28.25 24.28
C THR A 5 3.13 -27.57 23.15
N VAL A 6 4.24 -28.18 22.71
CA VAL A 6 5.06 -27.66 21.60
C VAL A 6 4.27 -27.61 20.29
N ARG A 7 3.55 -28.69 19.95
CA ARG A 7 2.74 -28.73 18.72
C ARG A 7 1.58 -27.75 18.78
N SER A 8 0.85 -27.70 19.89
CA SER A 8 -0.26 -26.76 20.07
C SER A 8 0.21 -25.31 19.96
N LEU A 9 1.33 -24.97 20.59
CA LEU A 9 1.91 -23.63 20.53
C LEU A 9 2.32 -23.26 19.10
N PHE A 10 2.88 -24.21 18.34
CA PHE A 10 3.29 -23.99 16.96
C PHE A 10 2.10 -23.68 16.04
N THR A 11 1.00 -24.42 16.17
CA THR A 11 -0.22 -24.17 15.39
C THR A 11 -0.81 -22.79 15.69
N VAL A 12 -0.86 -22.41 16.96
CA VAL A 12 -1.33 -21.08 17.39
C VAL A 12 -0.40 -19.97 16.90
N LEU A 13 0.92 -20.18 16.95
CA LEU A 13 1.91 -19.23 16.43
C LEU A 13 1.71 -18.98 14.93
N ILE A 14 1.59 -20.03 14.13
CA ILE A 14 1.36 -19.89 12.69
C ILE A 14 0.05 -19.14 12.42
N PHE A 15 -1.01 -19.47 13.16
CA PHE A 15 -2.30 -18.81 13.02
C PHE A 15 -2.23 -17.31 13.39
N ALA A 16 -1.53 -16.97 14.47
CA ALA A 16 -1.30 -15.59 14.88
C ALA A 16 -0.47 -14.82 13.84
N VAL A 17 0.60 -15.43 13.31
CA VAL A 17 1.42 -14.85 12.23
C VAL A 17 0.58 -14.61 10.98
N PHE A 18 -0.26 -15.57 10.59
CA PHE A 18 -1.16 -15.42 9.44
C PHE A 18 -2.09 -14.22 9.60
N ILE A 19 -2.77 -14.10 10.74
CA ILE A 19 -3.63 -12.95 11.05
C ILE A 19 -2.83 -11.64 11.03
N GLY A 20 -1.61 -11.64 11.59
CA GLY A 20 -0.73 -10.48 11.57
C GLY A 20 -0.40 -10.01 10.15
N ILE A 21 -0.10 -10.95 9.25
CA ILE A 21 0.18 -10.64 7.83
C ILE A 21 -1.08 -10.11 7.13
N VAL A 22 -2.25 -10.71 7.37
CA VAL A 22 -3.52 -10.26 6.77
C VAL A 22 -3.86 -8.84 7.21
N ILE A 23 -3.74 -8.54 8.51
CA ILE A 23 -3.97 -7.18 9.03
C ILE A 23 -2.95 -6.20 8.46
N TRP A 24 -1.68 -6.58 8.37
CA TRP A 24 -0.63 -5.75 7.78
C TRP A 24 -0.87 -5.48 6.30
N ALA A 25 -1.30 -6.49 5.54
CA ALA A 25 -1.64 -6.36 4.12
C ALA A 25 -2.85 -5.44 3.89
N TRP A 26 -3.83 -5.45 4.79
CA TRP A 26 -4.95 -4.51 4.79
C TRP A 26 -4.62 -3.13 5.37
N SER A 27 -3.56 -3.02 6.16
CA SER A 27 -3.13 -1.77 6.78
C SER A 27 -2.45 -0.86 5.76
N LYS A 28 -3.25 -0.28 4.85
CA LYS A 28 -3.10 1.01 4.16
C LYS A 28 -1.78 1.30 3.43
N ARG A 29 -0.76 0.43 3.48
CA ARG A 29 0.58 0.59 2.90
C ARG A 29 0.56 0.38 1.39
N GLN A 30 -0.49 -0.26 0.87
CA GLN A 30 -0.75 -0.34 -0.57
C GLN A 30 -1.39 0.95 -1.12
N LYS A 31 -2.16 1.71 -0.31
CA LYS A 31 -2.86 2.91 -0.81
C LYS A 31 -1.90 4.07 -1.10
N ASN A 32 -0.92 4.32 -0.23
CA ASN A 32 0.03 5.42 -0.44
C ASN A 32 0.88 5.27 -1.71
N ARG A 33 1.22 4.04 -2.12
CA ARG A 33 2.00 3.80 -3.34
C ARG A 33 1.16 3.87 -4.63
N PHE A 34 -0.16 3.78 -4.51
CA PHE A 34 -1.08 3.91 -5.64
C PHE A 34 -1.62 5.34 -5.78
N ASP A 35 -1.83 6.08 -4.69
CA ASP A 35 -2.20 7.51 -4.78
C ASP A 35 -1.09 8.32 -5.48
N GLU A 36 0.18 8.07 -5.16
CA GLU A 36 1.32 8.77 -5.78
C GLU A 36 1.49 8.39 -7.26
N ALA A 37 1.30 7.12 -7.62
CA ALA A 37 1.39 6.66 -9.02
C ALA A 37 0.15 6.99 -9.86
N ALA A 38 -1.01 7.17 -9.24
CA ALA A 38 -2.25 7.58 -9.91
C ALA A 38 -2.24 9.08 -10.23
N GLN A 39 -1.46 9.88 -9.49
CA GLN A 39 -1.33 11.32 -9.73
C GLN A 39 -0.35 11.65 -10.87
N LEU A 40 0.61 10.76 -11.18
CA LEU A 40 1.55 10.91 -12.31
C LEU A 40 0.88 11.29 -13.66
N PRO A 41 -0.16 10.58 -14.16
CA PRO A 41 -0.78 10.93 -15.45
C PRO A 41 -1.56 12.26 -15.41
N PHE A 42 -1.90 12.78 -14.23
CA PHE A 42 -2.60 14.06 -14.07
C PHE A 42 -1.63 15.24 -13.84
N GLU A 43 -0.45 14.99 -13.28
CA GLU A 43 0.60 16.00 -13.12
C GLU A 43 1.15 16.50 -14.47
N ASP A 44 1.25 15.61 -15.47
CA ASP A 44 1.65 15.99 -16.84
C ASP A 44 0.57 16.84 -17.55
N GLU A 45 -0.72 16.61 -17.25
CA GLU A 45 -1.84 17.33 -17.87
C GLU A 45 -1.98 18.76 -17.29
N GLU A 46 -1.79 18.95 -15.98
CA GLU A 46 -1.81 20.29 -15.35
C GLU A 46 -0.64 21.15 -15.85
N LEU A 47 0.55 20.58 -16.00
CA LEU A 47 1.73 21.29 -16.49
C LEU A 47 1.56 21.73 -17.96
N SER A 48 0.97 20.85 -18.78
CA SER A 48 0.62 21.12 -20.17
C SER A 48 -0.39 22.25 -20.29
N GLU A 49 -1.50 22.22 -19.53
CA GLU A 49 -2.50 23.29 -19.54
C GLU A 49 -1.96 24.64 -19.06
N ARG A 50 -1.10 24.65 -18.04
CA ARG A 50 -0.44 25.88 -17.56
C ARG A 50 0.52 26.45 -18.58
N SER A 51 1.25 25.60 -19.30
CA SER A 51 2.15 26.04 -20.38
C SER A 51 1.38 26.59 -21.59
N ALA A 52 0.26 25.96 -21.97
CA ALA A 52 -0.61 26.43 -23.04
C ALA A 52 -1.27 27.78 -22.73
N LYS A 53 -1.75 27.98 -21.49
CA LYS A 53 -2.31 29.27 -21.06
C LYS A 53 -1.26 30.38 -20.90
N ALA A 54 -0.01 30.03 -20.64
CA ALA A 54 1.07 31.01 -20.58
C ALA A 54 1.47 31.49 -21.98
N ALA A 55 1.51 30.59 -22.96
CA ALA A 55 1.83 30.91 -24.35
C ALA A 55 0.70 31.67 -25.08
N ASP A 56 -0.56 31.44 -24.72
CA ASP A 56 -1.72 32.18 -25.25
C ASP A 56 -1.81 33.63 -24.69
N LYS A 57 -1.09 33.91 -23.61
CA LYS A 57 -1.09 35.23 -22.95
C LYS A 57 0.08 36.14 -23.38
N GLU A 58 0.94 35.67 -24.28
CA GLU A 58 2.02 36.47 -24.90
C GLU A 58 1.63 37.06 -26.26
#